data_AF-A0A6A3ZII4-F1
#
_entry.id   AF-A0A6A3ZII4-F1
#
_cell.length_a   1.000
_cell.length_b   1.000
_cell.length_c   1.000
_cell.angle_alpha   90.00
_cell.angle_beta   90.00
_cell.angle_gamma   90.00
#
_symmetry.space_group_name_H-M   'P 1'
#
loop_
_entity.id
_entity.type
_entity.pdbx_description
1 polymer ?
#
loop_
_entity_poly.entity_id
_entity_poly.type
_entity_poly.pdbx_seq_one_letter_code
_entity_poly.pdbx_strand_id
1 'polypeptide(L)'
;MQQSESIVRQTTVVKDEQREQLERIRQSKHATILAHLNAKFPKCSICTTGLICPGFQPNSENPTLCKHCMHENRKHQDQRKAHDRTVTLAYLTQAVEKLGITVDFSEIPDIELDEELEIELEEELEIELEEELEEDE
;
A
#
# COMPACT_ATOMS: atom_id res chain seq x y z
N MET A 1 33.48 -13.82 -24.34
CA MET A 1 33.40 -12.83 -23.24
C MET A 1 32.54 -11.61 -23.58
N GLN A 2 32.50 -11.09 -24.82
CA GLN A 2 31.64 -9.92 -25.15
C GLN A 2 30.11 -10.20 -25.21
N GLN A 3 29.68 -11.42 -25.54
CA GLN A 3 28.25 -11.75 -25.62
C GLN A 3 27.60 -11.89 -24.23
N SER A 4 28.33 -12.42 -23.25
CA SER A 4 27.85 -12.56 -21.88
C SER A 4 27.63 -11.21 -21.21
N GLU A 5 28.55 -10.25 -21.38
CA GLU A 5 28.39 -8.89 -20.85
C GLU A 5 27.19 -8.14 -21.46
N SER A 6 26.90 -8.37 -22.74
CA SER A 6 25.76 -7.73 -23.42
C SER A 6 24.42 -8.30 -22.97
N ILE A 7 24.36 -9.60 -22.66
CA ILE A 7 23.15 -10.26 -22.16
C ILE A 7 22.89 -9.78 -20.73
N VAL A 8 23.90 -9.79 -19.87
CA VAL A 8 23.79 -9.30 -18.48
C VAL A 8 23.26 -7.86 -18.43
N ARG A 9 23.80 -6.95 -19.26
CA ARG A 9 23.32 -5.56 -19.33
C ARG A 9 21.88 -5.41 -19.83
N GLN A 10 21.43 -6.28 -20.74
CA GLN A 10 20.03 -6.26 -21.18
C GLN A 10 19.11 -6.79 -20.08
N THR A 11 19.51 -7.84 -19.37
CA THR A 11 18.76 -8.40 -18.25
C THR A 11 18.62 -7.38 -17.11
N THR A 12 19.69 -6.65 -16.76
CA THR A 12 19.62 -5.62 -15.70
C THR A 12 18.66 -4.48 -16.06
N VAL A 13 18.66 -4.01 -17.32
CA VAL A 13 17.74 -2.94 -17.76
C VAL A 13 16.28 -3.39 -17.71
N VAL A 14 15.99 -4.62 -18.13
CA VAL A 14 14.62 -5.18 -18.05
C VAL A 14 14.16 -5.29 -16.59
N LYS A 15 15.05 -5.69 -15.69
CA LYS A 15 14.76 -5.77 -14.25
C LYS A 15 14.51 -4.40 -13.63
N ASP A 16 15.31 -3.40 -13.96
CA ASP A 16 15.10 -2.03 -13.48
C ASP A 16 13.77 -1.46 -13.96
N GLU A 17 13.40 -1.69 -15.22
CA GLU A 17 12.11 -1.30 -15.77
C GLU A 17 10.94 -2.00 -15.04
N GLN A 18 11.09 -3.29 -14.71
CA GLN A 18 10.08 -4.03 -13.94
C GLN A 18 9.96 -3.52 -12.50
N ARG A 19 11.09 -3.23 -11.83
CA ARG A 19 11.10 -2.63 -10.48
C ARG A 19 10.44 -1.27 -10.46
N GLU A 20 10.71 -0.41 -11.44
CA GLU A 20 10.04 0.88 -11.57
C GLU A 20 8.53 0.73 -11.80
N GLN A 21 8.12 -0.24 -12.62
CA GLN A 21 6.70 -0.52 -12.87
C GLN A 21 6.00 -0.99 -11.59
N LEU A 22 6.62 -1.92 -10.85
CA LEU A 22 6.13 -2.40 -9.57
C LEU A 22 5.96 -1.26 -8.56
N GLU A 23 6.96 -0.37 -8.47
CA GLU A 23 6.88 0.78 -7.58
C GLU A 23 5.73 1.73 -7.96
N ARG A 24 5.55 2.01 -9.26
CA ARG A 24 4.42 2.84 -9.74
C ARG A 24 3.07 2.21 -9.42
N ILE A 25 2.94 0.89 -9.53
CA ILE A 25 1.71 0.18 -9.16
C ILE A 25 1.45 0.27 -7.66
N ARG A 26 2.47 0.03 -6.82
CA ARG A 26 2.37 0.16 -5.36
C ARG A 26 1.94 1.58 -4.96
N GLN A 27 2.55 2.59 -5.56
CA GLN A 27 2.18 4.00 -5.35
C GLN A 27 0.75 4.30 -5.81
N SER A 28 0.31 3.72 -6.94
CA SER A 28 -1.06 3.89 -7.45
C SER A 28 -2.08 3.23 -6.53
N LYS A 29 -1.84 1.99 -6.09
CA LYS A 29 -2.69 1.26 -5.14
C LYS A 29 -2.79 2.04 -3.82
N HIS A 30 -1.66 2.52 -3.32
CA HIS A 30 -1.59 3.37 -2.13
C HIS A 30 -2.46 4.62 -2.26
N ALA A 31 -2.27 5.39 -3.34
CA ALA A 31 -3.03 6.61 -3.59
C ALA A 31 -4.54 6.35 -3.70
N THR A 32 -4.95 5.28 -4.40
CA THR A 32 -6.35 4.90 -4.57
C THR A 32 -7.01 4.51 -3.25
N ILE A 33 -6.38 3.65 -2.45
CA ILE A 33 -6.91 3.28 -1.13
C ILE A 33 -6.97 4.52 -0.22
N LEU A 34 -5.92 5.32 -0.20
CA LEU A 34 -5.83 6.52 0.63
C LEU A 34 -6.96 7.50 0.31
N ALA A 35 -7.19 7.78 -0.98
CA ALA A 35 -8.25 8.66 -1.45
C ALA A 35 -9.63 8.11 -1.08
N HIS A 36 -9.87 6.81 -1.32
CA HIS A 36 -11.13 6.16 -0.98
C HIS A 36 -11.43 6.26 0.52
N LEU A 37 -10.44 5.93 1.36
CA LEU A 37 -10.59 5.98 2.80
C LEU A 37 -10.78 7.42 3.30
N ASN A 38 -10.05 8.41 2.79
CA ASN A 38 -10.25 9.81 3.21
C ASN A 38 -11.61 10.37 2.77
N ALA A 39 -12.19 9.88 1.66
CA ALA A 39 -13.49 10.33 1.18
C ALA A 39 -14.67 9.75 1.98
N LYS A 40 -14.56 8.49 2.42
CA LYS A 40 -15.70 7.76 3.03
C LYS A 40 -15.49 7.34 4.48
N PHE A 41 -14.24 7.22 4.92
CA PHE A 41 -13.82 6.66 6.21
C PHE A 41 -12.76 7.57 6.87
N PRO A 42 -13.17 8.79 7.29
CA PRO A 42 -12.24 9.79 7.80
C PRO A 42 -11.50 9.28 9.04
N LYS A 43 -10.28 9.80 9.20
CA LYS A 43 -9.47 9.52 10.40
C LYS A 43 -10.13 10.23 11.58
N CYS A 44 -10.04 9.60 12.75
CA CYS A 44 -10.45 10.22 14.00
C CYS A 44 -9.42 9.87 15.06
N SER A 45 -8.83 10.90 15.65
CA SER A 45 -7.83 10.80 16.72
C SER A 45 -8.38 10.22 18.02
N ILE A 46 -9.71 10.15 18.18
CA ILE A 46 -10.37 9.64 19.38
C ILE A 46 -10.92 8.22 19.18
N CYS A 47 -11.20 7.82 17.94
CA CYS A 47 -11.66 6.47 17.64
C CYS A 47 -10.47 5.50 17.72
N THR A 48 -10.51 4.59 18.70
CA THR A 48 -9.45 3.61 19.00
C THR A 48 -9.42 2.42 18.02
N THR A 49 -10.28 2.40 17.00
CA THR A 49 -10.33 1.37 15.95
C THR A 49 -9.19 1.56 14.95
N GLY A 50 -7.93 1.38 15.37
CA GLY A 50 -6.78 1.47 14.45
C GLY A 50 -6.71 2.78 13.63
N LEU A 51 -7.30 3.87 14.16
CA LEU A 51 -7.45 5.20 13.54
C LEU A 51 -8.43 5.30 12.35
N ILE A 52 -9.42 4.40 12.27
CA ILE A 52 -10.36 4.33 11.14
C ILE A 52 -11.80 4.36 11.65
N CYS A 53 -12.54 5.45 11.39
CA CYS A 53 -13.97 5.49 11.75
C CYS A 53 -14.78 4.75 10.68
N PRO A 54 -15.63 3.77 11.04
CA PRO A 54 -16.51 3.03 10.12
C PRO A 54 -17.71 3.86 9.61
N GLY A 55 -17.61 5.19 9.68
CA GLY A 55 -18.65 6.14 9.31
C GLY A 55 -19.61 6.48 10.45
N PHE A 56 -20.71 7.14 10.07
CA PHE A 56 -21.70 7.71 10.99
C PHE A 56 -22.96 6.86 11.09
N GLN A 57 -23.69 7.03 12.19
CA GLN A 57 -24.94 6.30 12.44
C GLN A 57 -25.91 6.46 11.26
N PRO A 58 -26.55 5.39 10.78
CA PRO A 58 -27.49 5.45 9.67
C PRO A 58 -28.88 5.98 10.09
N ASN A 59 -29.14 6.05 11.40
CA ASN A 59 -30.46 6.38 11.94
C ASN A 59 -30.69 7.90 11.98
N SER A 60 -31.93 8.32 11.71
CA SER A 60 -32.33 9.73 11.57
C SER A 60 -32.26 10.55 12.86
N GLU A 61 -32.18 9.90 14.02
CA GLU A 61 -32.13 10.60 15.30
C GLU A 61 -30.81 11.35 15.50
N ASN A 62 -29.68 10.75 15.12
CA ASN A 62 -28.35 11.34 15.29
C ASN A 62 -27.37 10.91 14.18
N PRO A 63 -27.62 11.27 12.90
CA PRO A 63 -26.81 10.83 11.76
C PRO A 63 -25.40 11.43 11.75
N THR A 64 -25.09 12.35 12.67
CA THR A 64 -23.81 13.04 12.77
C THR A 64 -22.82 12.38 13.73
N LEU A 65 -23.22 11.32 14.46
CA LEU A 65 -22.37 10.62 15.42
C LEU A 65 -21.65 9.43 14.79
N CYS A 66 -20.33 9.29 15.00
CA CYS A 66 -19.57 8.14 14.49
C CYS A 66 -20.10 6.85 15.15
N LYS A 67 -20.19 5.77 14.36
CA LYS A 67 -20.70 4.47 14.84
C LYS A 67 -19.87 3.87 15.99
N HIS A 68 -18.60 4.23 16.08
CA HIS A 68 -17.68 3.64 17.04
C HIS A 68 -17.40 4.54 18.25
N CYS A 69 -16.88 5.75 18.04
CA CYS A 69 -16.54 6.64 19.16
C CYS A 69 -17.68 7.59 19.59
N MET A 70 -18.86 7.53 18.94
CA MET A 70 -20.05 8.33 19.30
C MET A 70 -19.83 9.86 19.34
N HIS A 71 -18.75 10.35 18.72
CA HIS A 71 -18.49 11.78 18.58
C HIS A 71 -19.07 12.34 17.29
N GLU A 72 -19.36 13.64 17.30
CA GLU A 72 -19.82 14.37 16.13
C GLU A 72 -18.80 14.36 14.99
N ASN A 73 -19.29 14.40 13.74
CA ASN A 73 -18.50 14.51 12.52
C ASN A 73 -17.45 15.65 12.54
N ARG A 74 -17.69 16.73 13.28
CA ARG A 74 -16.71 17.81 13.46
C ARG A 74 -15.38 17.34 14.08
N LYS A 75 -15.37 16.22 14.80
CA LYS A 75 -14.16 15.58 15.36
C LYS A 75 -13.50 14.58 14.40
N HIS A 76 -14.08 14.39 13.21
CA HIS A 76 -13.65 13.46 12.16
C HIS A 76 -13.18 14.22 10.91
N GLN A 77 -12.43 15.30 11.10
CA GLN A 77 -11.88 16.10 10.00
C GLN A 77 -10.44 15.73 9.65
N ASP A 78 -9.86 14.78 10.39
CA ASP A 78 -8.50 14.34 10.14
C ASP A 78 -8.46 13.48 8.87
N GLN A 79 -7.46 13.75 8.03
CA GLN A 79 -7.16 12.96 6.85
C GLN A 79 -5.83 12.24 7.03
N ARG A 80 -5.74 11.03 6.47
CA ARG A 80 -4.46 10.33 6.31
C ARG A 80 -3.65 11.08 5.26
N LYS A 81 -2.40 11.37 5.55
CA LYS A 81 -1.48 12.07 4.63
C LYS A 81 -0.56 11.05 3.98
N ALA A 82 -0.33 11.18 2.68
CA ALA A 82 0.53 10.24 1.95
C ALA A 82 1.98 10.19 2.46
N HIS A 83 2.49 11.30 3.01
CA HIS A 83 3.85 11.40 3.57
C HIS A 83 3.96 10.95 5.04
N ASP A 84 2.86 10.54 5.67
CA ASP A 84 2.90 10.03 7.04
C ASP A 84 3.53 8.63 7.03
N ARG A 85 4.63 8.45 7.78
CA ARG A 85 5.37 7.18 7.85
C ARG A 85 4.51 5.99 8.29
N THR A 86 3.41 6.25 9.01
CA THR A 86 2.48 5.21 9.47
C THR A 86 1.48 4.78 8.40
N VAL A 87 1.33 5.56 7.33
CA VAL A 87 0.38 5.32 6.23
C VAL A 87 1.10 4.53 5.15
N THR A 88 1.41 3.27 5.44
CA THR A 88 2.00 2.33 4.49
C THR A 88 0.92 1.61 3.67
N LEU A 89 1.28 0.99 2.55
CA LEU A 89 0.34 0.18 1.77
C LEU A 89 -0.25 -0.96 2.62
N ALA A 90 0.58 -1.66 3.40
CA ALA A 90 0.11 -2.70 4.32
C ALA A 90 -0.91 -2.19 5.35
N TYR A 91 -0.67 -1.01 5.94
CA TYR A 91 -1.62 -0.38 6.85
C TYR A 91 -2.95 -0.07 6.15
N LEU A 92 -2.90 0.44 4.92
CA LEU A 92 -4.08 0.76 4.11
C LEU A 92 -4.85 -0.50 3.66
N THR A 93 -4.17 -1.60 3.37
CA THR A 93 -4.82 -2.87 3.02
C THR A 93 -5.52 -3.47 4.25
N GLN A 94 -4.86 -3.51 5.41
CA GLN A 94 -5.49 -3.96 6.67
C GLN A 94 -6.68 -3.10 7.07
N ALA A 95 -6.63 -1.80 6.76
CA ALA A 95 -7.74 -0.88 6.97
C ALA A 95 -8.99 -1.26 6.17
N VAL A 96 -8.81 -1.54 4.88
CA VAL A 96 -9.85 -1.96 3.94
C VAL A 96 -10.47 -3.28 4.41
N GLU A 97 -9.63 -4.25 4.78
CA GLU A 97 -10.05 -5.56 5.29
C GLU A 97 -10.89 -5.45 6.58
N LYS A 98 -10.41 -4.69 7.57
CA LYS A 98 -11.13 -4.48 8.85
C LYS A 98 -12.47 -3.79 8.67
N LEU A 99 -12.59 -2.93 7.67
CA LEU A 99 -13.83 -2.26 7.32
C LEU A 99 -14.78 -3.16 6.49
N GLY A 100 -14.29 -4.29 5.97
CA GLY A 100 -15.05 -5.17 5.08
C GLY A 100 -15.49 -4.47 3.79
N ILE A 101 -14.68 -3.53 3.29
CA ILE A 101 -15.00 -2.74 2.09
C ILE A 101 -14.17 -3.23 0.91
N THR A 102 -14.68 -3.02 -0.30
CA THR A 102 -13.96 -3.29 -1.55
C THR A 102 -13.49 -1.97 -2.15
N VAL A 103 -12.21 -1.89 -2.51
CA VAL A 103 -11.64 -0.77 -3.26
C VAL A 103 -11.49 -1.21 -4.72
N ASP A 104 -11.94 -0.35 -5.63
CA ASP A 104 -11.83 -0.59 -7.07
C ASP A 104 -10.42 -0.22 -7.54
N PHE A 105 -9.74 -1.17 -8.16
CA PHE A 105 -8.40 -1.01 -8.75
C PHE A 105 -8.41 -1.23 -10.26
N SER A 106 -9.57 -1.25 -10.91
CA SER A 106 -9.70 -1.53 -12.36
C SER A 106 -8.90 -0.58 -13.26
N GLU A 107 -8.60 0.63 -12.81
CA GLU A 107 -7.76 1.61 -13.52
C GLU A 107 -6.25 1.43 -13.27
N ILE A 108 -5.87 0.55 -12.34
CA ILE A 108 -4.47 0.22 -12.05
C ILE A 108 -4.15 -1.05 -12.85
N PRO A 109 -3.02 -1.09 -13.58
CA PRO A 109 -2.57 -2.32 -14.22
C PRO A 109 -2.50 -3.45 -13.20
N ASP A 110 -3.31 -4.48 -13.42
CA ASP A 110 -3.27 -5.69 -12.62
C ASP A 110 -2.12 -6.52 -13.19
N ILE A 111 -1.00 -6.53 -12.48
CA ILE A 111 0.05 -7.49 -12.80
C ILE A 111 -0.01 -8.52 -11.68
N GLU A 112 -0.46 -9.74 -12.01
CA GLU A 112 -0.30 -10.94 -11.16
C GLU A 112 1.18 -11.18 -10.76
N LEU A 113 2.10 -10.41 -11.34
CA LEU A 113 3.53 -10.29 -11.08
C LEU A 113 3.90 -9.55 -9.78
N ASP A 114 2.96 -8.97 -9.03
CA ASP A 114 3.31 -8.18 -7.81
C ASP A 114 3.92 -9.05 -6.69
N GLU A 115 3.44 -10.29 -6.53
CA GLU A 115 3.93 -11.25 -5.52
C GLU A 115 5.10 -12.08 -6.08
N GLU A 116 4.98 -12.59 -7.31
CA GLU A 116 6.04 -13.40 -7.95
C GLU A 116 7.34 -12.59 -8.16
N LEU A 117 7.23 -11.31 -8.54
CA LEU A 117 8.40 -10.47 -8.78
C LEU A 117 9.02 -9.93 -7.48
N GLU A 118 8.24 -9.78 -6.41
CA GLU A 118 8.78 -9.45 -5.08
C GLU A 118 9.58 -10.62 -4.51
N ILE A 119 9.08 -11.85 -4.71
CA ILE A 119 9.79 -13.08 -4.34
C ILE A 119 11.07 -13.26 -5.17
N GLU A 120 11.00 -13.13 -6.50
CA GLU A 120 12.20 -13.23 -7.37
C GLU A 120 13.28 -12.20 -7.00
N LEU A 121 12.88 -10.98 -6.60
CA LEU A 121 13.82 -9.94 -6.18
C LEU A 121 14.41 -10.17 -4.79
N GLU A 122 13.62 -10.69 -3.83
CA GLU A 122 14.12 -11.06 -2.50
C GLU A 122 15.09 -12.25 -2.57
N GLU A 123 14.76 -13.28 -3.36
CA GLU A 123 15.63 -14.45 -3.57
C GLU A 123 16.96 -14.08 -4.24
N GLU A 124 16.98 -13.19 -5.24
CA GLU A 124 18.23 -12.72 -5.87
C GLU A 124 19.08 -11.84 -4.95
N LEU A 125 18.47 -10.99 -4.12
CA LEU A 125 19.18 -10.20 -3.11
C LEU A 125 19.85 -11.08 -2.06
N GLU A 126 19.18 -12.16 -1.63
CA GLU A 126 19.78 -13.15 -0.74
C GLU A 126 20.98 -13.85 -1.41
N ILE A 127 20.89 -14.19 -2.70
CA ILE A 127 21.98 -14.82 -3.44
C ILE A 127 23.17 -13.87 -3.62
N GLU A 128 22.95 -12.61 -4.02
CA GLU A 128 24.04 -11.61 -4.15
C GLU A 128 24.75 -11.36 -2.82
N LEU A 129 24.00 -11.33 -1.70
CA LEU A 129 24.56 -11.18 -0.36
C LEU A 129 25.37 -12.41 0.08
N GLU A 130 24.93 -13.61 -0.28
CA GLU A 130 25.70 -14.84 -0.01
C GLU A 130 26.98 -14.90 -0.84
N GLU A 131 26.95 -14.50 -2.11
CA GLU A 131 28.13 -14.45 -2.98
C GLU A 131 29.16 -13.39 -2.51
N GLU A 132 28.74 -12.21 -2.05
CA GLU A 132 29.65 -11.19 -1.48
C GLU A 132 30.31 -11.66 -0.16
N LEU A 133 29.63 -12.51 0.62
CA LEU A 133 30.16 -13.05 1.88
C LEU A 133 31.16 -14.20 1.66
N GLU A 134 31.06 -14.93 0.54
CA GLU A 134 32.01 -15.99 0.17
C GLU A 134 33.30 -15.44 -0.49
N GLU A 135 33.28 -14.23 -1.07
CA GLU A 135 34.47 -13.61 -1.67
C GLU A 135 35.46 -13.00 -0.64
N ASP A 136 35.05 -12.86 0.64
CA ASP A 136 35.86 -12.30 1.73
C ASP A 136 36.57 -13.37 2.63
N GLU A 137 36.50 -14.68 2.30
CA GLU A 137 37.28 -15.78 2.92
C GLU A 137 38.54 -16.19 2.10
#